data_AF-A0A3S4I1N2-F1
#
_entry.id   AF-A0A3S4I1N2-F1
#
_cell.length_a   1.000
_cell.length_b   1.000
_cell.length_c   1.000
_cell.angle_alpha   90.00
_cell.angle_beta   90.00
_cell.angle_gamma   90.00
#
_symmetry.space_group_name_H-M   'P 1'
#
loop_
_entity.id
_entity.type
_entity.pdbx_description
1 polymer ?
#
loop_
_entity_poly.entity_id
_entity_poly.type
_entity_poly.pdbx_seq_one_letter_code
_entity_poly.pdbx_strand_id
1 'polypeptide(L)'
;MYYPFVRKALFQLDPERAHEFTFQQLRRITGTPLEALVRQKVPTKPVTCMGLTFKNPLGLAAGLDKDGECIDALGAMGFGSLEIGTVTPRPQPGNDKPRLFRLVDAEGLINRMGFNNLGVDNLVENVKKSPF
;
A
#
# COMPACT_ATOMS: atom_id res chain seq x y z
N MET A 1 -2.22 -2.37 18.91
CA MET A 1 -3.11 -3.55 18.73
C MET A 1 -2.27 -4.73 18.28
N TYR A 2 -2.51 -5.93 18.78
CA TYR A 2 -1.72 -7.10 18.38
C TYR A 2 -2.17 -7.59 17.00
N TYR A 3 -1.28 -7.52 16.01
CA TYR A 3 -1.56 -7.81 14.58
C TYR A 3 -2.32 -9.13 14.33
N PRO A 4 -2.06 -10.23 15.07
CA PRO A 4 -2.83 -11.46 14.92
C PRO A 4 -4.36 -11.32 15.07
N PHE A 5 -4.86 -10.43 15.93
CA PHE A 5 -6.32 -10.18 16.01
C PHE A 5 -6.84 -9.45 14.76
N VAL A 6 -6.08 -8.49 14.26
CA VAL A 6 -6.40 -7.77 13.02
C VAL A 6 -6.40 -8.74 11.84
N ARG A 7 -5.35 -9.56 11.70
CA ARG A 7 -5.24 -10.58 10.66
C ARG A 7 -6.43 -11.55 10.73
N LYS A 8 -6.77 -12.05 11.92
CA LYS A 8 -7.92 -12.96 12.12
C LYS A 8 -9.22 -12.32 11.65
N ALA A 9 -9.48 -11.06 12.02
CA ALA A 9 -10.69 -10.33 11.59
C ALA A 9 -10.70 -10.09 10.07
N LEU A 10 -9.60 -9.58 9.50
CA LEU A 10 -9.48 -9.33 8.05
C LEU A 10 -9.57 -10.61 7.21
N PHE A 11 -9.15 -11.75 7.76
CA PHE A 11 -9.18 -13.04 7.06
C PHE A 11 -10.57 -13.67 7.05
N GLN A 12 -11.53 -13.13 7.81
CA GLN A 12 -12.96 -13.46 7.67
C GLN A 12 -13.64 -12.72 6.50
N LEU A 13 -12.95 -11.73 5.90
CA LEU A 13 -13.44 -11.00 4.74
C LEU A 13 -12.85 -11.57 3.45
N ASP A 14 -13.60 -11.39 2.35
CA ASP A 14 -13.05 -11.52 0.99
C ASP A 14 -11.72 -10.74 0.88
N PRO A 15 -10.69 -11.29 0.21
CA PRO A 15 -9.37 -10.66 0.16
C PRO A 15 -9.36 -9.23 -0.35
N GLU A 16 -10.15 -8.93 -1.39
CA GLU A 16 -10.22 -7.59 -1.96
C GLU A 16 -11.00 -6.64 -1.05
N ARG A 17 -12.10 -7.11 -0.43
CA ARG A 17 -12.82 -6.32 0.60
C ARG A 17 -11.95 -5.97 1.80
N ALA A 18 -11.10 -6.90 2.26
CA ALA A 18 -10.18 -6.64 3.35
C ALA A 18 -9.14 -5.57 2.99
N HIS A 19 -8.66 -5.60 1.74
CA HIS A 19 -7.76 -4.58 1.20
C HIS A 19 -8.45 -3.21 1.13
N GLU A 20 -9.64 -3.14 0.53
CA GLU A 20 -10.46 -1.92 0.44
C GLU A 20 -10.76 -1.33 1.83
N PHE A 21 -11.16 -2.17 2.80
CA PHE A 21 -11.41 -1.74 4.17
C PHE A 21 -10.17 -1.16 4.84
N THR A 22 -9.02 -1.82 4.67
CA THR A 22 -7.74 -1.36 5.24
C THR A 22 -7.34 -0.02 4.64
N PHE A 23 -7.41 0.12 3.30
CA PHE A 23 -7.11 1.37 2.60
C PHE A 23 -8.09 2.49 2.94
N GLN A 24 -9.36 2.18 3.20
CA GLN A 24 -10.31 3.17 3.71
C GLN A 24 -9.86 3.74 5.07
N GLN A 25 -9.31 2.90 5.97
CA GLN A 25 -8.81 3.40 7.25
C GLN A 25 -7.48 4.15 7.10
N LEU A 26 -6.58 3.68 6.23
CA LEU A 26 -5.31 4.36 5.96
C LEU A 26 -5.55 5.75 5.36
N ARG A 27 -6.45 5.89 4.38
CA ARG A 27 -6.85 7.19 3.81
C ARG A 27 -7.40 8.17 4.84
N ARG A 28 -8.04 7.69 5.91
CA ARG A 28 -8.56 8.55 6.98
C ARG A 28 -7.46 9.11 7.87
N ILE A 29 -6.31 8.45 7.95
CA ILE A 29 -5.23 8.84 8.87
C ILE A 29 -4.00 9.41 8.17
N THR A 30 -3.77 9.08 6.90
CA THR A 30 -2.61 9.54 6.12
C THR A 30 -2.53 11.07 6.11
N GLY A 31 -1.35 11.63 6.37
CA GLY A 31 -1.14 13.08 6.43
C GLY A 31 -1.81 13.80 7.63
N THR A 32 -2.37 13.06 8.59
CA THR A 32 -2.98 13.62 9.81
C THR A 32 -2.20 13.22 11.07
N PRO A 33 -2.42 13.86 12.23
CA PRO A 33 -1.81 13.42 13.50
C PRO A 33 -2.15 11.97 13.89
N LEU A 34 -3.24 11.41 13.37
CA LEU A 34 -3.64 10.01 13.63
C LEU A 34 -2.72 8.99 12.93
N GLU A 35 -1.85 9.42 12.02
CA GLU A 35 -0.80 8.58 11.45
C GLU A 35 0.12 7.98 12.53
N ALA A 36 0.23 8.63 13.69
CA ALA A 36 0.92 8.09 14.86
C ALA A 36 0.44 6.69 15.29
N LEU A 37 -0.78 6.29 14.92
CA LEU A 37 -1.34 4.96 15.20
C LEU A 37 -0.65 3.81 14.44
N VAL A 38 -0.05 4.10 13.27
CA VAL A 38 0.66 3.12 12.44
C VAL A 38 2.17 3.36 12.40
N ARG A 39 2.63 4.49 12.95
CA ARG A 39 4.02 4.89 12.94
C ARG A 39 4.88 3.98 13.82
N GLN A 40 6.03 3.57 13.30
CA GLN A 40 7.03 2.80 14.03
C GLN A 40 8.44 3.37 13.85
N LYS A 41 9.29 3.21 14.87
CA LYS A 41 10.71 3.60 14.81
C LYS A 41 11.50 2.43 14.21
N VAL A 42 12.12 2.67 13.07
CA VAL A 42 13.01 1.71 12.39
C VAL A 42 14.42 2.30 12.33
N PRO A 43 15.48 1.53 12.67
CA PRO A 43 16.85 2.00 12.53
C PRO A 43 17.21 2.33 11.08
N THR A 44 17.88 3.45 10.86
CA THR A 44 18.43 3.85 9.55
C THR A 44 19.55 2.89 9.14
N LYS A 45 19.53 2.43 7.88
CA LYS A 45 20.53 1.53 7.28
C LYS A 45 20.72 1.93 5.81
N PRO A 46 21.39 3.06 5.54
CA PRO A 46 21.29 3.72 4.25
C PRO A 46 21.91 2.87 3.13
N VAL A 47 21.29 2.91 1.96
CA VAL A 47 21.77 2.22 0.75
C VAL A 47 21.72 3.18 -0.43
N THR A 48 22.83 3.30 -1.17
CA THR A 48 22.86 4.04 -2.42
C THR A 48 22.65 3.08 -3.58
N CYS A 49 21.65 3.35 -4.41
CA CYS A 49 21.32 2.54 -5.59
C CYS A 49 20.76 3.46 -6.68
N MET A 50 21.21 3.28 -7.93
CA MET A 50 20.77 4.09 -9.08
C MET A 50 20.91 5.62 -8.87
N GLY A 51 21.92 6.07 -8.10
CA GLY A 51 22.13 7.49 -7.79
C GLY A 51 21.21 8.07 -6.70
N LEU A 52 20.31 7.27 -6.14
CA LEU A 52 19.45 7.64 -5.01
C LEU A 52 19.99 7.06 -3.71
N THR A 53 19.70 7.72 -2.59
CA THR A 53 20.03 7.24 -1.24
C THR A 53 18.75 6.90 -0.49
N PHE A 54 18.56 5.63 -0.19
CA PHE A 54 17.41 5.11 0.55
C PHE A 54 17.72 5.07 2.05
N LYS A 55 16.73 5.36 2.90
CA LYS A 55 16.89 5.36 4.37
C LYS A 55 17.21 3.97 4.92
N ASN A 56 16.66 2.93 4.28
CA ASN A 56 16.89 1.52 4.57
C ASN A 56 16.61 0.67 3.30
N PRO A 57 17.05 -0.60 3.23
CA PRO A 57 16.93 -1.40 2.00
C PRO A 57 15.52 -1.97 1.76
N LEU A 58 14.58 -1.85 2.70
CA LEU A 58 13.26 -2.46 2.60
C LEU A 58 12.27 -1.50 1.92
N GLY A 59 11.82 -1.89 0.72
CA GLY A 59 10.78 -1.18 -0.02
C GLY A 59 9.42 -1.87 0.07
N LEU A 60 8.35 -1.08 -0.07
CA LEU A 60 7.01 -1.60 -0.37
C LEU A 60 6.86 -1.76 -1.88
N ALA A 61 6.52 -2.96 -2.33
CA ALA A 61 6.32 -3.26 -3.75
C ALA A 61 5.03 -2.63 -4.32
N ALA A 62 5.02 -2.42 -5.64
CA ALA A 62 3.83 -2.01 -6.38
C ALA A 62 2.65 -2.99 -6.23
N GLY A 63 1.46 -2.48 -6.53
CA GLY A 63 0.21 -3.22 -6.50
C GLY A 63 -0.54 -3.13 -5.16
N LEU A 64 0.10 -2.63 -4.09
CA LEU A 64 -0.60 -2.31 -2.84
C LEU A 64 -1.29 -0.95 -2.93
N ASP A 65 -0.53 0.15 -3.04
CA ASP A 65 -1.08 1.49 -3.23
C ASP A 65 -1.03 1.89 -4.71
N LYS A 66 -2.08 1.51 -5.44
CA LYS A 66 -2.12 1.65 -6.91
C LYS A 66 -2.32 3.09 -7.38
N ASP A 67 -2.91 3.92 -6.54
CA ASP A 67 -3.34 5.28 -6.88
C ASP A 67 -2.64 6.35 -6.01
N GLY A 68 -1.66 5.94 -5.17
CA GLY A 68 -0.89 6.83 -4.30
C GLY A 68 -1.72 7.43 -3.17
N GLU A 69 -2.75 6.74 -2.69
CA GLU A 69 -3.72 7.27 -1.74
C GLU A 69 -3.21 7.32 -0.29
N CYS A 70 -2.19 6.54 0.06
CA CYS A 70 -1.78 6.28 1.45
C CYS A 70 -0.26 6.38 1.66
N ILE A 71 0.44 7.15 0.83
CA ILE A 71 1.91 7.26 0.81
C ILE A 71 2.46 7.57 2.22
N ASP A 72 1.94 8.59 2.90
CA ASP A 72 2.48 9.03 4.20
C ASP A 72 2.23 7.99 5.30
N ALA A 73 1.01 7.44 5.37
CA ALA A 73 0.68 6.41 6.36
C ALA A 73 1.52 5.14 6.18
N LEU A 74 1.76 4.71 4.93
CA LEU A 74 2.64 3.58 4.63
C LEU A 74 4.10 3.93 4.96
N GLY A 75 4.53 5.14 4.61
CA GLY A 75 5.85 5.67 4.91
C GLY A 75 6.17 5.72 6.41
N ALA A 76 5.19 6.08 7.23
CA ALA A 76 5.30 6.10 8.69
C ALA A 76 5.54 4.70 9.29
N MET A 77 5.19 3.64 8.57
CA MET A 77 5.50 2.27 8.96
C MET A 77 7.00 1.93 8.78
N GLY A 78 7.83 2.83 8.24
CA GLY A 78 9.29 2.71 8.27
C GLY A 78 9.93 2.07 7.03
N PHE A 79 9.19 1.94 5.93
CA PHE A 79 9.77 1.56 4.64
C PHE A 79 10.80 2.60 4.17
N GLY A 80 11.90 2.11 3.58
CA GLY A 80 12.95 2.95 3.00
C GLY A 80 12.59 3.52 1.63
N SER A 81 11.67 2.86 0.93
CA SER A 81 11.08 3.28 -0.34
C SER A 81 9.65 2.75 -0.48
N LEU A 82 8.83 3.41 -1.30
CA LEU A 82 7.49 2.98 -1.66
C LEU A 82 7.37 3.02 -3.18
N GLU A 83 6.95 1.91 -3.78
CA GLU A 83 6.60 1.86 -5.20
C GLU A 83 5.08 1.85 -5.35
N ILE A 84 4.51 2.95 -5.87
CA ILE A 84 3.08 3.09 -6.12
C ILE A 84 2.71 2.63 -7.54
N GLY A 85 1.42 2.39 -7.79
CA GLY A 85 0.94 1.84 -9.05
C GLY A 85 0.71 0.32 -8.98
N THR A 86 0.62 -0.40 -10.09
CA THR A 86 0.75 0.07 -11.47
C THR A 86 -0.40 0.98 -11.89
N VAL A 87 -0.07 2.12 -12.48
CA VAL A 87 -1.02 3.10 -13.02
C VAL A 87 -1.01 3.07 -14.54
N THR A 88 -2.14 3.36 -15.17
CA THR A 88 -2.27 3.46 -16.63
C THR A 88 -2.54 4.90 -17.07
N PRO A 89 -2.35 5.26 -18.36
CA PRO A 89 -2.65 6.62 -18.83
C PRO A 89 -4.09 7.06 -18.55
N ARG A 90 -5.05 6.13 -18.58
CA ARG A 90 -6.47 6.36 -18.27
C ARG A 90 -6.93 5.42 -17.15
N PRO A 91 -7.96 5.77 -16.37
CA PRO A 91 -8.57 4.85 -15.40
C PRO A 91 -9.09 3.59 -16.07
N GLN A 92 -9.04 2.48 -15.36
CA GLN A 92 -9.66 1.23 -15.80
C GLN A 92 -10.04 0.33 -14.60
N PRO A 93 -11.13 -0.44 -14.72
CA PRO A 93 -11.65 -1.23 -13.61
C PRO A 93 -10.83 -2.49 -13.30
N GLY A 94 -9.98 -2.93 -14.23
CA GLY A 94 -9.29 -4.22 -14.19
C GLY A 94 -10.18 -5.42 -14.55
N ASN A 95 -9.78 -6.63 -14.16
CA ASN A 95 -10.53 -7.85 -14.46
C ASN A 95 -11.74 -8.03 -13.53
N ASP A 96 -12.70 -8.88 -13.91
CA ASP A 96 -13.87 -9.20 -13.08
C ASP A 96 -13.48 -9.86 -11.74
N LYS A 97 -14.27 -9.58 -10.70
CA LYS A 97 -14.14 -10.23 -9.38
C LYS A 97 -14.77 -11.65 -9.41
N PRO A 98 -14.29 -12.61 -8.58
CA PRO A 98 -13.16 -12.52 -7.65
C PRO A 98 -11.82 -12.58 -8.38
N ARG A 99 -10.84 -11.80 -7.90
CA ARG A 99 -9.54 -11.61 -8.57
C ARG A 99 -8.34 -11.57 -7.62
N LEU A 100 -8.56 -11.77 -6.33
CA LEU A 100 -7.54 -11.89 -5.29
C LEU A 100 -7.88 -13.06 -4.38
N PHE A 101 -6.90 -13.93 -4.13
CA PHE A 101 -7.06 -15.18 -3.40
C PHE A 101 -5.92 -15.34 -2.40
N ARG A 102 -6.23 -15.94 -1.24
CA ARG A 102 -5.25 -16.24 -0.18
C ARG A 102 -5.04 -17.74 -0.07
N LEU A 103 -3.78 -18.16 0.06
CA LEU A 103 -3.37 -19.51 0.44
C LEU A 103 -2.77 -19.42 1.84
N VAL A 104 -3.62 -19.49 2.86
CA VAL A 104 -3.26 -19.15 4.24
C VAL A 104 -2.12 -20.03 4.77
N ASP A 105 -2.20 -21.35 4.55
CA ASP A 105 -1.20 -22.31 5.04
C ASP A 105 0.18 -22.14 4.37
N ALA A 106 0.20 -21.62 3.14
CA ALA A 106 1.43 -21.36 2.39
C ALA A 106 1.93 -19.91 2.52
N GLU A 107 1.23 -19.08 3.30
CA GLU A 107 1.43 -17.62 3.35
C GLU A 107 1.48 -16.96 1.95
N GLY A 108 0.72 -17.52 1.00
CA GLY A 108 0.73 -17.14 -0.40
C GLY A 108 -0.48 -16.31 -0.84
N LEU A 109 -0.31 -15.60 -1.96
CA LEU A 109 -1.39 -14.88 -2.66
C LEU A 109 -1.38 -15.26 -4.15
N ILE A 110 -2.57 -15.40 -4.72
CA ILE A 110 -2.77 -15.45 -6.18
C ILE A 110 -3.65 -14.27 -6.54
N ASN A 111 -3.30 -13.54 -7.61
CA ASN A 111 -4.13 -12.45 -8.08
C ASN A 111 -4.18 -12.39 -9.61
N ARG A 112 -5.27 -11.83 -10.11
CA ARG A 112 -5.50 -11.50 -11.52
C ARG A 112 -6.16 -10.12 -11.60
N MET A 113 -5.63 -9.15 -10.88
CA MET A 113 -6.29 -7.84 -10.70
C MET A 113 -6.49 -7.08 -12.02
N GLY A 114 -5.54 -7.20 -12.96
CA GLY A 114 -5.63 -6.57 -14.28
C GLY A 114 -5.43 -5.05 -14.25
N PHE A 115 -4.49 -4.55 -13.45
CA PHE A 115 -4.19 -3.10 -13.33
C PHE A 115 -5.43 -2.22 -13.09
N ASN A 116 -6.29 -2.56 -12.14
CA ASN A 116 -7.35 -1.65 -11.70
C ASN A 116 -6.74 -0.40 -11.04
N ASN A 117 -7.02 0.79 -11.59
CA ASN A 117 -6.49 2.08 -11.13
C ASN A 117 -7.33 3.25 -11.66
N LEU A 118 -7.13 4.44 -11.11
CA LEU A 118 -7.85 5.69 -11.41
C LEU A 118 -7.16 6.58 -12.46
N GLY A 119 -6.08 6.10 -13.07
CA GLY A 119 -5.34 6.81 -14.11
C GLY A 119 -4.23 7.72 -13.57
N VAL A 120 -3.27 8.05 -14.44
CA VAL A 120 -2.06 8.78 -14.06
C VAL A 120 -2.34 10.19 -13.54
N ASP A 121 -3.34 10.88 -14.08
CA ASP A 121 -3.71 12.23 -13.63
C ASP A 121 -4.14 12.21 -12.15
N ASN A 122 -4.94 11.22 -11.74
CA ASN A 122 -5.33 11.04 -10.35
C ASN A 122 -4.12 10.74 -9.45
N LEU A 123 -3.25 9.81 -9.88
CA LEU A 123 -2.07 9.43 -9.11
C LEU A 123 -1.13 10.63 -8.90
N VAL A 124 -0.87 11.42 -9.93
CA VAL A 124 0.00 12.61 -9.84
C VAL A 124 -0.57 13.63 -8.85
N GLU A 125 -1.88 13.85 -8.84
CA GLU A 125 -2.52 14.75 -7.88
C GLU A 125 -2.43 14.24 -6.44
N ASN A 126 -2.40 12.93 -6.21
CA ASN A 126 -2.19 12.37 -4.88
C ASN A 126 -0.71 12.51 -4.44
N VAL A 127 0.24 12.23 -5.34
CA VAL A 127 1.68 12.36 -5.05
C VAL A 127 2.04 13.80 -4.65
N LYS A 128 1.50 14.82 -5.34
CA LYS A 128 1.75 16.23 -5.02
C LYS A 128 1.33 16.64 -3.60
N LYS A 129 0.39 15.90 -2.98
CA LYS A 129 -0.11 16.18 -1.63
C LYS A 129 0.72 15.51 -0.54
N SER A 130 1.54 14.53 -0.89
CA SER A 130 2.34 13.76 0.06
C SER A 130 3.69 14.44 0.32
N PRO A 131 4.03 14.75 1.59
CA PRO A 131 5.36 15.25 1.98
C PRO A 131 6.42 14.15 2.19
N PHE A 132 6.11 12.88 1.88
CA PHE A 132 6.96 11.72 2.16
C PHE A 132 8.38 11.79 1.55
#